data_AF-A0A650A6P5-F1
#
_entry.id   AF-A0A650A6P5-F1
#
_cell.length_a   1.000
_cell.length_b   1.000
_cell.length_c   1.000
_cell.angle_alpha   90.00
_cell.angle_beta   90.00
_cell.angle_gamma   90.00
#
_symmetry.space_group_name_H-M   'P 1'
#
loop_
_entity.id
_entity.type
_entity.pdbx_description
1 polymer ?
#
loop_
_entity_poly.entity_id
_entity_poly.type
_entity_poly.pdbx_seq_one_letter_code
_entity_poly.pdbx_strand_id
1 'polypeptide(L)'
;MDELLATLKAAFEEQDYTVEDVSTNRQQVRVALREADAAATELRSIPADVAGEDAVMGVDVTTESIEGGEEVRTVVTFRHRP
;
A
#
# COMPACT_ATOMS: atom_id res chain seq x y z
N MET A 1 14.30 6.42 -1.51
CA MET A 1 13.05 6.09 -0.78
C MET A 1 11.88 6.74 -1.50
N ASP A 2 11.91 8.04 -1.75
CA ASP A 2 10.87 8.76 -2.52
C ASP A 2 10.60 8.13 -3.89
N GLU A 3 11.63 7.66 -4.60
CA GLU A 3 11.48 6.92 -5.87
C GLU A 3 10.65 5.64 -5.69
N LEU A 4 10.92 4.84 -4.65
CA LEU A 4 10.14 3.64 -4.34
C LEU A 4 8.68 3.98 -4.03
N LEU A 5 8.42 5.05 -3.27
CA LEU A 5 7.05 5.47 -2.96
C LEU A 5 6.30 5.91 -4.23
N ALA A 6 6.98 6.60 -5.14
CA ALA A 6 6.42 6.97 -6.44
C ALA A 6 6.13 5.75 -7.32
N THR A 7 7.05 4.77 -7.37
CA THR A 7 6.85 3.52 -8.12
C THR A 7 5.72 2.68 -7.52
N LEU A 8 5.63 2.59 -6.19
CA LEU A 8 4.52 1.91 -5.53
C LEU A 8 3.20 2.58 -5.90
N LYS A 9 3.12 3.91 -5.78
CA LYS A 9 1.93 4.66 -6.16
C LYS A 9 1.52 4.33 -7.60
N ALA A 10 2.44 4.39 -8.55
CA ALA A 10 2.17 4.08 -9.95
C ALA A 10 1.67 2.64 -10.12
N ALA A 11 2.30 1.65 -9.48
CA ALA A 11 1.92 0.25 -9.58
C ALA A 11 0.51 -0.04 -9.03
N PHE A 12 0.08 0.67 -7.98
CA PHE A 12 -1.31 0.59 -7.51
C PHE A 12 -2.27 1.26 -8.52
N GLU A 13 -1.94 2.44 -9.04
CA GLU A 13 -2.77 3.16 -10.02
C GLU A 13 -2.87 2.42 -11.37
N GLU A 14 -1.84 1.68 -11.79
CA GLU A 14 -1.85 0.83 -12.99
C GLU A 14 -2.82 -0.35 -12.88
N GLN A 15 -3.16 -0.75 -11.66
CA GLN A 15 -4.10 -1.82 -11.34
C GLN A 15 -5.51 -1.28 -11.02
N ASP A 16 -5.80 -0.04 -11.43
CA ASP A 16 -7.07 0.68 -11.22
C ASP A 16 -7.34 1.10 -9.76
N TYR A 17 -6.37 0.95 -8.85
CA TYR A 17 -6.51 1.40 -7.46
C TYR A 17 -6.24 2.90 -7.31
N THR A 18 -7.11 3.61 -6.60
CA THR A 18 -6.93 5.03 -6.30
C THR A 18 -6.12 5.21 -5.02
N VAL A 19 -4.88 5.68 -5.15
CA VAL A 19 -3.98 5.93 -4.02
C VAL A 19 -4.22 7.30 -3.39
N GLU A 20 -4.64 7.32 -2.14
CA GLU A 20 -4.85 8.56 -1.36
C GLU A 20 -3.56 9.09 -0.73
N ASP A 21 -2.76 8.21 -0.13
CA ASP A 21 -1.53 8.56 0.56
C ASP A 21 -0.50 7.44 0.43
N VAL A 22 0.76 7.82 0.21
CA VAL A 22 1.90 6.91 0.33
C VAL A 22 2.90 7.56 1.27
N SER A 23 3.13 6.92 2.40
CA SER A 23 4.00 7.43 3.45
C SER A 23 4.95 6.33 3.94
N THR A 24 6.05 6.77 4.54
CA THR A 24 7.03 5.87 5.15
C THR A 24 7.36 6.35 6.56
N ASN A 25 7.39 5.41 7.51
CA ASN A 25 7.84 5.64 8.86
C ASN A 25 9.02 4.73 9.16
N ARG A 26 10.23 5.28 9.11
CA ARG A 26 11.52 4.58 9.28
C ARG A 26 11.74 3.51 8.22
N GLN A 27 11.15 2.34 8.41
CA GLN A 27 11.23 1.19 7.50
C GLN A 27 9.85 0.63 7.16
N GLN A 28 8.78 1.19 7.72
CA GLN A 28 7.42 0.77 7.44
C GLN A 28 6.86 1.67 6.35
N VAL A 29 6.50 1.09 5.21
CA VAL A 29 5.78 1.76 4.15
C VAL A 29 4.29 1.54 4.37
N ARG A 30 3.52 2.60 4.16
CA ARG A 30 2.07 2.63 4.27
C ARG A 30 1.48 3.23 3.00
N VAL A 31 0.54 2.52 2.41
CA VAL A 31 -0.21 2.93 1.22
C VAL A 31 -1.68 2.92 1.56
N ALA A 32 -2.34 4.07 1.48
CA ALA A 32 -3.77 4.20 1.67
C ALA A 32 -4.47 4.27 0.31
N LEU A 33 -5.47 3.42 0.11
CA LEU A 33 -6.27 3.28 -1.10
C LEU A 33 -7.72 3.66 -0.80
N ARG A 34 -8.36 4.37 -1.72
CA ARG A 34 -9.73 4.83 -1.53
C ARG A 34 -10.75 3.68 -1.53
N GLU A 35 -10.47 2.57 -2.20
CA GLU A 35 -11.43 1.48 -2.30
C GLU A 35 -11.60 0.68 -1.01
N ALA A 36 -12.86 0.36 -0.70
CA ALA A 36 -13.28 -0.38 0.47
C ALA A 36 -13.06 -1.90 0.40
N ASP A 37 -13.02 -2.46 -0.82
CA ASP A 37 -13.10 -3.89 -1.10
C ASP A 37 -12.00 -4.37 -2.07
N ALA A 38 -10.82 -3.75 -1.96
CA ALA A 38 -9.69 -4.13 -2.81
C ALA A 38 -9.22 -5.55 -2.45
N ALA A 39 -9.06 -6.41 -3.46
CA ALA A 39 -8.76 -7.82 -3.26
C ALA A 39 -7.41 -7.99 -2.53
N ALA A 40 -7.48 -8.38 -1.26
CA ALA A 40 -6.31 -8.42 -0.36
C ALA A 40 -5.15 -9.30 -0.88
N THR A 41 -5.42 -10.27 -1.76
CA THR A 41 -4.37 -11.11 -2.36
C THR A 41 -3.57 -10.35 -3.40
N GLU A 42 -4.22 -9.57 -4.26
CA GLU A 42 -3.55 -8.82 -5.33
C GLU A 42 -2.75 -7.65 -4.74
N LEU A 43 -3.34 -6.96 -3.77
CA LEU A 43 -2.68 -5.89 -3.03
C LEU A 43 -1.41 -6.32 -2.30
N ARG A 44 -1.37 -7.57 -1.82
CA ARG A 44 -0.19 -8.11 -1.09
C ARG A 44 1.00 -8.36 -2.00
N SER A 45 0.76 -8.60 -3.29
CA SER A 45 1.82 -8.91 -4.26
C SER A 45 2.49 -7.66 -4.81
N ILE A 46 1.76 -6.53 -4.93
CA ILE A 46 2.27 -5.28 -5.51
C ILE A 46 3.57 -4.79 -4.83
N PRO A 47 3.68 -4.74 -3.49
CA PRO A 47 4.92 -4.34 -2.84
C PRO A 47 6.12 -5.20 -3.23
N ALA A 48 5.93 -6.51 -3.30
CA ALA A 48 6.99 -7.47 -3.63
C ALA A 48 7.41 -7.39 -5.10
N ASP A 49 6.46 -7.13 -6.00
CA ASP A 49 6.75 -6.93 -7.43
C ASP A 49 7.59 -5.65 -7.67
N VAL A 50 7.28 -4.59 -6.92
CA VAL A 50 7.97 -3.29 -7.04
C VAL A 50 9.32 -3.26 -6.33
N ALA A 51 9.39 -3.70 -5.08
CA ALA A 51 10.60 -3.60 -4.25
C ALA A 51 11.49 -4.85 -4.28
N GLY A 52 10.94 -5.98 -4.73
CA GLY A 52 11.56 -7.31 -4.65
C GLY A 52 11.10 -8.10 -3.42
N GLU A 53 10.90 -9.41 -3.60
CA GLU A 53 10.42 -10.32 -2.53
C GLU A 53 11.32 -10.33 -1.29
N ASP A 54 12.64 -10.23 -1.45
CA ASP A 54 13.60 -10.18 -0.33
C ASP A 54 13.60 -8.83 0.41
N ALA A 55 13.14 -7.76 -0.24
CA ALA A 55 13.12 -6.41 0.32
C ALA A 55 11.82 -6.11 1.11
N VAL A 56 10.81 -6.96 0.97
CA VAL A 56 9.48 -6.77 1.56
C VAL A 56 9.23 -7.81 2.66
N MET A 57 8.84 -7.32 3.84
CA MET A 57 8.49 -8.20 4.96
C MET A 57 7.17 -7.79 5.61
N GLY A 58 6.34 -8.80 5.89
CA GLY A 58 5.13 -8.64 6.68
C GLY A 58 4.10 -7.70 6.03
N VAL A 59 3.71 -7.99 4.78
CA VAL A 59 2.65 -7.24 4.10
C VAL A 59 1.32 -7.52 4.79
N ASP A 60 0.72 -6.46 5.32
CA ASP A 60 -0.60 -6.45 5.93
C ASP A 60 -1.55 -5.58 5.09
N VAL A 61 -2.79 -6.02 4.96
CA VAL A 61 -3.85 -5.28 4.25
C VAL A 61 -5.03 -5.19 5.19
N THR A 62 -5.35 -3.97 5.61
CA THR A 62 -6.39 -3.69 6.59
C THR A 62 -7.33 -2.62 6.06
N THR A 63 -8.63 -2.82 6.24
CA THR A 63 -9.64 -1.79 5.96
C THR A 63 -9.77 -0.87 7.19
N GLU A 64 -9.51 0.42 7.02
CA GLU A 64 -9.62 1.44 8.08
C GLU A 64 -10.82 2.35 7.80
N SER A 65 -11.58 2.71 8.84
CA SER A 65 -12.59 3.78 8.73
C SER A 65 -11.92 5.15 8.71
N ILE A 66 -12.42 6.06 7.88
CA ILE A 66 -11.95 7.45 7.84
C ILE A 66 -12.66 8.23 8.96
N GLU A 67 -11.91 9.04 9.73
CA GLU A 67 -12.47 9.81 10.85
C GLU A 67 -13.64 10.70 10.38
N GLY A 68 -14.85 10.42 10.86
CA GLY A 68 -16.03 11.24 10.64
C GLY A 68 -17.08 10.71 9.64
N GLY A 69 -16.99 9.47 9.13
CA GLY A 69 -17.99 8.96 8.18
C GLY A 69 -18.12 7.44 8.05
N GLU A 70 -19.00 7.03 7.12
CA GLU A 70 -19.22 5.65 6.66
C GLU A 70 -18.22 5.21 5.57
N GLU A 71 -17.33 6.11 5.14
CA GLU A 71 -16.26 5.81 4.18
C GLU A 71 -15.14 5.01 4.86
N VAL A 72 -14.79 3.89 4.23
CA VAL A 72 -13.67 3.05 4.62
C VAL A 72 -12.63 3.05 3.50
N ARG A 73 -11.36 2.94 3.88
CA ARG A 73 -10.22 2.86 2.97
C ARG A 73 -9.46 1.58 3.19
N THR A 74 -8.81 1.07 2.15
CA THR A 74 -7.90 -0.06 2.29
C THR A 74 -6.49 0.45 2.52
N VAL A 75 -5.79 -0.10 3.50
CA VAL A 75 -4.43 0.30 3.86
C VAL A 75 -3.51 -0.90 3.77
N VAL A 76 -2.51 -0.77 2.90
CA VAL A 76 -1.43 -1.75 2.74
C VAL A 76 -0.23 -1.26 3.55
N THR A 77 0.26 -2.08 4.45
CA THR A 77 1.48 -1.78 5.22
C THR A 77 2.49 -2.90 5.07
N PHE A 78 3.77 -2.55 4.96
CA PHE A 78 4.84 -3.54 4.94
C PHE A 78 6.14 -2.92 5.41
N ARG A 79 7.10 -3.78 5.77
CA ARG A 79 8.46 -3.34 6.11
C ARG A 79 9.36 -3.45 4.88
N HIS A 80 10.03 -2.37 4.53
CA HIS A 80 11.04 -2.32 3.48
C HIS A 80 12.45 -2.43 4.06
N ARG A 81 13.22 -3.40 3.59
CA ARG A 81 14.66 -3.55 3.87
C ARG A 81 15.44 -3.35 2.57
N PRO A 82 16.20 -2.25 2.42
CA PRO A 82 17.08 -2.05 1.28
C PRO A 82 18.28 -3.00 1.32
#